data_AF-A0A1T5A6I5-F1
#
_entry.id   AF-A0A1T5A6I5-F1
#
_cell.length_a   1.000
_cell.length_b   1.000
_cell.length_c   1.000
_cell.angle_alpha   90.00
_cell.angle_beta   90.00
_cell.angle_gamma   90.00
#
_symmetry.space_group_name_H-M   'P 1'
#
loop_
_entity.id
_entity.type
_entity.pdbx_description
1 polymer ?
#
loop_
_entity_poly.entity_id
_entity_poly.type
_entity_poly.pdbx_seq_one_letter_code
_entity_poly.pdbx_strand_id
1 'polypeptide(L)'
;MSRIDRAIRVNHAGEYGAVRIYEGQLAVLGRSPSALMLRRMRAQEVEHLTYFTHALQERAVRPTVLLPFWHVGAYALGVLTARWSNAAAMACTEAVEDVVERHYAGQLAWIPPSDASLRAAVTTVRNDELEHRDWAISSGSRGALGYAVIYGGVSRLCRAAIWLSERL
;
A
#
# COMPACT_ATOMS: atom_id res chain seq x y z
N MET A 1 -23.09 3.32 -7.15
CA MET A 1 -21.95 2.71 -6.45
C MET A 1 -22.09 2.96 -4.96
N SER A 2 -22.15 1.90 -4.16
CA SER A 2 -22.25 1.99 -2.70
C SER A 2 -20.96 2.53 -2.08
N ARG A 3 -20.98 2.85 -0.78
CA ARG A 3 -19.75 3.21 -0.03
C ARG A 3 -18.77 2.03 0.05
N ILE A 4 -19.29 0.81 0.18
CA ILE A 4 -18.50 -0.42 0.21
C ILE A 4 -17.83 -0.64 -1.17
N ASP A 5 -18.55 -0.41 -2.27
CA ASP A 5 -18.00 -0.57 -3.61
C ASP A 5 -16.81 0.38 -3.85
N ARG A 6 -16.93 1.62 -3.37
CA ARG A 6 -15.82 2.60 -3.44
C ARG A 6 -14.63 2.15 -2.59
N ALA A 7 -14.87 1.63 -1.39
CA ALA A 7 -13.82 1.10 -0.52
C ALA A 7 -13.07 -0.06 -1.17
N ILE A 8 -13.78 -1.04 -1.72
CA ILE A 8 -13.16 -2.20 -2.38
C ILE A 8 -12.34 -1.75 -3.59
N ARG A 9 -12.84 -0.78 -4.37
CA ARG A 9 -12.10 -0.20 -5.50
C ARG A 9 -10.81 0.48 -5.07
N VAL A 10 -10.85 1.31 -4.04
CA VAL A 10 -9.65 2.02 -3.58
C VAL A 10 -8.67 1.08 -2.88
N ASN A 11 -9.15 0.08 -2.14
CA ASN A 11 -8.31 -0.96 -1.54
C ASN A 11 -7.57 -1.74 -2.63
N HIS A 12 -8.28 -2.24 -3.65
CA HIS A 12 -7.65 -2.90 -4.79
C HIS A 12 -6.58 -2.01 -5.45
N ALA A 13 -6.87 -0.72 -5.66
CA ALA A 13 -5.88 0.21 -6.23
C ALA A 13 -4.67 0.44 -5.30
N GLY A 14 -4.91 0.49 -4.00
CA GLY A 14 -3.89 0.60 -2.94
C GLY A 14 -2.95 -0.60 -2.95
N GLU A 15 -3.48 -1.81 -2.77
CA GLU A 15 -2.67 -3.05 -2.78
C GLU A 15 -1.92 -3.23 -4.10
N TYR A 16 -2.56 -2.90 -5.23
CA TYR A 16 -1.89 -2.93 -6.53
C TYR A 16 -0.69 -1.96 -6.56
N GLY A 17 -0.87 -0.76 -6.02
CA GLY A 17 0.22 0.21 -5.85
C GLY A 17 1.33 -0.31 -4.94
N ALA A 18 0.98 -0.88 -3.78
CA ALA A 18 1.95 -1.42 -2.82
C ALA A 18 2.81 -2.54 -3.44
N VAL A 19 2.19 -3.51 -4.13
CA VAL A 19 2.90 -4.55 -4.90
C VAL A 19 3.91 -3.91 -5.86
N ARG A 20 3.51 -2.87 -6.59
CA ARG A 20 4.38 -2.18 -7.56
C ARG A 20 5.53 -1.43 -6.90
N ILE A 21 5.30 -0.79 -5.73
CA ILE A 21 6.37 -0.16 -4.94
C ILE A 21 7.40 -1.22 -4.54
N TYR A 22 6.96 -2.34 -3.97
CA TYR A 22 7.87 -3.40 -3.54
C TYR A 22 8.62 -4.04 -4.72
N GLU A 23 7.99 -4.20 -5.88
CA GLU A 23 8.69 -4.63 -7.10
C GLU A 23 9.77 -3.65 -7.53
N GLY A 24 9.50 -2.35 -7.45
CA GLY A 24 10.47 -1.30 -7.75
C GLY A 24 11.64 -1.30 -6.76
N GLN A 25 11.35 -1.44 -5.47
CA GLN A 25 12.37 -1.55 -4.43
C GLN A 25 13.24 -2.79 -4.64
N LEU A 26 12.63 -3.96 -4.90
CA LEU A 26 13.34 -5.22 -5.13
C LEU A 26 14.18 -5.22 -6.41
N ALA A 27 13.79 -4.47 -7.44
CA ALA A 27 14.61 -4.31 -8.64
C ALA A 27 15.99 -3.68 -8.34
N VAL A 28 16.09 -2.90 -7.26
CA VAL A 28 17.32 -2.21 -6.85
C VAL A 28 17.98 -2.90 -5.66
N LEU A 29 17.19 -3.25 -4.64
CA LEU A 29 17.63 -3.80 -3.36
C LEU A 29 17.55 -5.33 -3.30
N GLY A 30 17.29 -6.02 -4.41
CA GLY A 30 17.06 -7.46 -4.46
C GLY A 30 18.22 -8.36 -4.00
N ARG A 31 19.41 -7.77 -3.78
CA ARG A 31 20.60 -8.42 -3.21
C ARG A 31 21.06 -7.79 -1.88
N SER A 32 20.31 -6.84 -1.35
CA SER A 32 20.60 -6.19 -0.06
C SER A 32 20.18 -7.07 1.12
N PRO A 33 20.62 -6.78 2.35
CA PRO A 33 20.12 -7.45 3.55
C PRO A 33 18.60 -7.35 3.73
N SER A 34 17.98 -6.27 3.22
CA SER A 34 16.53 -6.05 3.26
C SER A 34 15.75 -6.89 2.24
N ALA A 35 16.40 -7.53 1.27
CA ALA A 35 15.74 -8.23 0.16
C ALA A 35 14.78 -9.34 0.62
N LEU A 36 15.14 -10.10 1.65
CA LEU A 36 14.31 -11.18 2.15
C LEU A 36 12.97 -10.65 2.68
N MET A 37 13.02 -9.60 3.50
CA MET A 37 11.80 -9.02 4.06
C MET A 37 10.99 -8.30 2.98
N LEU A 38 11.62 -7.55 2.08
CA LEU A 38 10.94 -6.92 0.94
C LEU A 38 10.17 -7.95 0.09
N ARG A 39 10.70 -9.16 -0.10
CA ARG A 39 9.99 -10.25 -0.78
C ARG A 39 8.81 -10.78 0.02
N ARG A 40 8.94 -10.87 1.35
CA ARG A 40 7.86 -11.30 2.24
C ARG A 40 6.71 -10.29 2.25
N MET A 41 7.01 -9.01 2.45
CA MET A 41 5.99 -7.94 2.42
C MET A 41 5.29 -7.91 1.06
N ARG A 42 6.04 -7.96 -0.05
CA ARG A 42 5.45 -8.08 -1.39
C ARG A 42 4.52 -9.30 -1.53
N ALA A 43 4.87 -10.44 -0.93
CA ALA A 43 4.03 -11.64 -1.01
C ALA A 43 2.70 -11.41 -0.27
N GLN A 44 2.73 -10.78 0.91
CA GLN A 44 1.51 -10.37 1.64
C GLN A 44 0.66 -9.41 0.80
N GLU A 45 1.28 -8.39 0.19
CA GLU A 45 0.56 -7.46 -0.70
C GLU A 45 -0.10 -8.15 -1.90
N VAL A 46 0.52 -9.20 -2.44
CA VAL A 46 -0.08 -10.00 -3.52
C VAL A 46 -1.29 -10.80 -3.02
N GLU A 47 -1.26 -11.29 -1.78
CA GLU A 47 -2.40 -11.97 -1.15
C GLU A 47 -3.55 -10.98 -0.92
N HIS A 48 -3.26 -9.78 -0.41
CA HIS A 48 -4.25 -8.71 -0.25
C HIS A 48 -4.87 -8.30 -1.58
N LEU A 49 -4.04 -8.05 -2.59
CA LEU A 49 -4.50 -7.71 -3.94
C LEU A 49 -5.37 -8.82 -4.53
N THR A 50 -5.01 -10.08 -4.32
CA THR A 50 -5.80 -11.23 -4.79
C THR A 50 -7.19 -11.20 -4.15
N TYR A 51 -7.28 -10.98 -2.83
CA TYR A 51 -8.56 -10.84 -2.13
C TYR A 51 -9.40 -9.71 -2.74
N PHE A 52 -8.86 -8.50 -2.88
CA PHE A 52 -9.64 -7.37 -3.39
C PHE A 52 -9.96 -7.49 -4.89
N THR A 53 -9.17 -8.22 -5.66
CA THR A 53 -9.50 -8.58 -7.05
C THR A 53 -10.74 -9.46 -7.10
N HIS A 54 -10.80 -10.49 -6.24
CA HIS A 54 -12.00 -11.31 -6.11
C HIS A 54 -13.20 -10.48 -5.62
N ALA A 55 -13.02 -9.63 -4.62
CA ALA A 55 -14.09 -8.78 -4.10
C ALA A 55 -14.64 -7.80 -5.15
N LEU A 56 -13.80 -7.28 -6.05
CA LEU A 56 -14.24 -6.48 -7.20
C LEU A 56 -15.14 -7.30 -8.13
N GLN A 57 -14.74 -8.53 -8.46
CA GLN A 57 -15.48 -9.42 -9.36
C GLN A 57 -16.82 -9.83 -8.77
N GLU A 58 -16.82 -10.32 -7.52
CA GLU A 58 -18.03 -10.79 -6.82
C GLU A 58 -19.11 -9.70 -6.72
N ARG A 59 -18.69 -8.45 -6.55
CA ARG A 59 -19.61 -7.30 -6.39
C ARG A 59 -19.81 -6.51 -7.67
N ALA A 60 -19.30 -6.99 -8.80
CA ALA A 60 -19.33 -6.32 -10.10
C ALA A 60 -18.84 -4.85 -10.05
N VAL A 61 -17.83 -4.58 -9.21
CA VAL A 61 -17.21 -3.27 -9.07
C VAL A 61 -16.05 -3.17 -10.07
N ARG A 62 -16.01 -2.07 -10.81
CA ARG A 62 -14.89 -1.79 -11.73
C ARG A 62 -13.69 -1.25 -10.94
N PRO A 63 -12.44 -1.65 -11.28
CA PRO A 63 -11.25 -0.97 -10.81
C PRO A 63 -11.27 0.52 -11.18
N THR A 64 -10.47 1.32 -10.48
CA THR A 64 -10.29 2.73 -10.87
C THR A 64 -9.65 2.84 -12.25
N VAL A 65 -10.10 3.82 -13.04
CA VAL A 65 -9.51 4.13 -14.36
C VAL A 65 -8.06 4.61 -14.26
N LEU A 66 -7.63 5.04 -13.07
CA LEU A 66 -6.26 5.51 -12.81
C LEU A 66 -5.24 4.38 -12.59
N LEU A 67 -5.67 3.11 -12.61
CA LEU A 67 -4.80 1.97 -12.35
C LEU A 67 -3.53 1.94 -13.23
N PRO A 68 -3.58 2.25 -14.54
CA PRO A 68 -2.36 2.31 -15.37
C PRO A 68 -1.37 3.40 -14.93
N PHE A 69 -1.88 4.53 -14.42
CA PHE A 69 -1.04 5.60 -13.89
C PHE A 69 -0.36 5.15 -12.59
N TRP A 70 -1.12 4.51 -11.69
CA TRP A 70 -0.58 3.93 -10.46
C TRP A 70 0.44 2.83 -10.73
N HIS A 71 0.23 1.98 -11.73
CA HIS A 71 1.16 0.93 -12.13
C HIS A 71 2.59 1.44 -12.38
N VAL A 72 2.70 2.56 -13.10
CA VAL A 72 3.98 3.18 -13.45
C VAL A 72 4.50 4.02 -12.29
N GLY A 73 3.66 4.86 -11.70
CA GLY A 73 4.07 5.79 -10.64
C GLY A 73 4.55 5.08 -9.37
N ALA A 74 3.84 4.04 -8.95
CA ALA A 74 4.18 3.25 -7.77
C ALA A 74 5.51 2.50 -7.96
N TYR A 75 5.71 1.86 -9.12
CA TYR A 75 6.97 1.20 -9.44
C TYR A 75 8.14 2.18 -9.49
N ALA A 76 7.95 3.33 -10.15
CA ALA A 76 8.96 4.39 -10.21
C ALA A 76 9.31 4.90 -8.80
N LEU A 77 8.32 5.14 -7.95
CA LEU A 77 8.55 5.55 -6.56
C LEU A 77 9.41 4.54 -5.79
N GLY A 78 9.11 3.25 -5.92
CA GLY A 78 9.89 2.16 -5.35
C GLY A 78 11.34 2.14 -5.84
N VAL A 79 11.56 2.21 -7.16
CA VAL A 79 12.91 2.26 -7.74
C VAL A 79 13.68 3.50 -7.28
N LEU A 80 13.07 4.68 -7.33
CA LEU A 80 13.74 5.95 -7.04
C LEU A 80 14.18 6.03 -5.58
N THR A 81 13.32 5.66 -4.64
CA THR A 81 13.63 5.65 -3.21
C THR A 81 14.70 4.61 -2.88
N ALA A 82 14.62 3.42 -3.47
CA ALA A 82 15.61 2.37 -3.30
C ALA A 82 16.98 2.72 -3.90
N ARG A 83 17.02 3.43 -5.05
CA ARG A 83 18.27 3.94 -5.64
C ARG A 83 18.92 5.02 -4.80
N TRP A 84 18.12 5.80 -4.07
CA TRP A 84 18.66 6.80 -3.15
C TRP A 84 19.39 6.11 -2.00
N SER A 85 18.71 5.25 -1.24
CA SER A 85 19.32 4.42 -0.19
C SER A 85 18.34 3.39 0.34
N ASN A 86 18.86 2.40 1.08
CA ASN A 86 18.01 1.48 1.84
C ASN A 86 17.08 2.24 2.80
N ALA A 87 17.62 3.20 3.56
CA ALA A 87 16.83 4.00 4.50
C ALA A 87 15.73 4.81 3.79
N ALA A 88 16.00 5.37 2.60
CA ALA A 88 14.99 6.09 1.81
C ALA A 88 13.88 5.18 1.30
N ALA A 89 14.19 3.94 0.88
CA ALA A 89 13.17 2.93 0.59
C ALA A 89 12.31 2.63 1.82
N MET A 90 12.93 2.45 2.99
CA MET A 90 12.19 2.23 4.24
C MET A 90 11.34 3.45 4.64
N ALA A 91 11.82 4.67 4.40
CA ALA A 91 11.04 5.89 4.62
C ALA A 91 9.83 5.97 3.70
N CYS A 92 9.97 5.51 2.45
CA CYS A 92 8.83 5.37 1.54
C CYS A 92 7.83 4.35 2.08
N THR A 93 8.29 3.15 2.45
CA THR A 93 7.44 2.09 3.04
C THR A 93 6.70 2.61 4.28
N GLU A 94 7.40 3.16 5.27
CA GLU A 94 6.78 3.72 6.50
C GLU A 94 5.68 4.74 6.18
N ALA A 95 5.89 5.59 5.16
CA ALA A 95 4.95 6.64 4.78
C ALA A 95 3.71 6.12 4.04
N VAL A 96 3.86 5.06 3.25
CA VAL A 96 2.74 4.38 2.58
C VAL A 96 1.92 3.65 3.63
N GLU A 97 2.55 2.80 4.45
CA GLU A 97 1.83 1.92 5.36
C GLU A 97 1.14 2.72 6.48
N ASP A 98 1.71 3.84 6.94
CA ASP A 98 1.01 4.70 7.89
C ASP A 98 -0.26 5.36 7.30
N VAL A 99 -0.29 5.61 5.99
CA VAL A 99 -1.49 6.13 5.33
C VAL A 99 -2.50 5.02 5.08
N VAL A 100 -2.04 3.84 4.65
CA VAL A 100 -2.88 2.68 4.35
C VAL A 100 -3.51 2.10 5.62
N GLU A 101 -2.76 1.95 6.70
CA GLU A 101 -3.27 1.53 8.01
C GLU A 101 -4.42 2.42 8.48
N ARG A 102 -4.24 3.75 8.41
CA ARG A 102 -5.27 4.72 8.81
C ARG A 102 -6.49 4.65 7.90
N HIS A 103 -6.28 4.38 6.61
CA HIS A 103 -7.36 4.17 5.65
C HIS A 103 -8.20 2.95 6.07
N TYR A 104 -7.57 1.80 6.32
CA TYR A 104 -8.26 0.59 6.76
C TYR A 104 -8.92 0.73 8.13
N ALA A 105 -8.26 1.36 9.11
CA ALA A 105 -8.86 1.69 10.39
C ALA A 105 -10.13 2.55 10.22
N GLY A 106 -10.07 3.54 9.32
CA GLY A 106 -11.22 4.36 8.95
C GLY A 106 -12.33 3.54 8.31
N GLN A 107 -12.03 2.53 7.50
CA GLN A 107 -13.02 1.62 6.92
C GLN A 107 -13.72 0.75 7.98
N LEU A 108 -12.97 0.19 8.92
CA LEU A 108 -13.51 -0.64 10.00
C LEU A 108 -14.52 0.10 10.88
N ALA A 109 -14.47 1.43 10.94
CA ALA A 109 -15.41 2.24 11.71
C ALA A 109 -16.84 2.25 11.12
N TRP A 110 -17.01 1.93 9.83
CA TRP A 110 -18.32 2.03 9.17
C TRP A 110 -18.71 0.81 8.32
N ILE A 111 -17.80 -0.12 8.02
CA ILE A 111 -18.19 -1.40 7.40
C ILE A 111 -19.12 -2.15 8.37
N PRO A 112 -20.34 -2.52 7.96
CA PRO A 112 -21.33 -3.11 8.86
C PRO A 112 -20.88 -4.50 9.35
N PRO A 113 -21.27 -4.91 10.58
CA PRO A 113 -20.97 -6.27 11.09
C PRO A 113 -21.50 -7.40 10.21
N SER A 114 -22.56 -7.14 9.44
CA SER A 114 -23.14 -8.09 8.47
C SER A 114 -22.18 -8.44 7.32
N ASP A 115 -21.20 -7.61 7.02
CA ASP A 115 -20.15 -7.88 6.02
C ASP A 115 -18.88 -8.42 6.72
N ALA A 116 -19.06 -9.52 7.44
CA ALA A 116 -18.02 -10.10 8.30
C ALA A 116 -16.75 -10.50 7.53
N SER A 117 -16.91 -10.98 6.29
CA SER A 117 -15.79 -11.34 5.41
C SER A 117 -14.92 -10.12 5.08
N LEU A 118 -15.54 -9.02 4.65
CA LEU A 118 -14.80 -7.79 4.33
C LEU A 118 -14.13 -7.20 5.58
N ARG A 119 -14.82 -7.20 6.73
CA ARG A 119 -14.23 -6.73 7.99
C ARG A 119 -13.02 -7.56 8.40
N ALA A 120 -13.09 -8.88 8.27
CA ALA A 120 -11.99 -9.77 8.59
C ALA A 120 -10.79 -9.48 7.69
N ALA A 121 -11.00 -9.40 6.37
CA ALA A 121 -9.92 -9.08 5.43
C ALA A 121 -9.28 -7.72 5.69
N VAL A 122 -10.08 -6.66 5.83
CA VAL A 122 -9.60 -5.29 6.16
C VAL A 122 -8.85 -5.25 7.49
N THR A 123 -9.23 -6.09 8.46
CA THR A 123 -8.50 -6.22 9.73
C THR A 123 -7.17 -6.92 9.55
N THR A 124 -7.12 -8.00 8.77
CA THR A 124 -5.88 -8.71 8.44
C THR A 124 -4.91 -7.77 7.73
N VAL A 125 -5.34 -7.13 6.64
CA VAL A 125 -4.49 -6.19 5.89
C VAL A 125 -3.95 -5.11 6.83
N ARG A 126 -4.81 -4.44 7.60
CA ARG A 126 -4.38 -3.42 8.57
C ARG A 126 -3.28 -3.91 9.53
N ASN A 127 -3.35 -5.14 10.00
CA ASN A 127 -2.34 -5.68 10.92
C ASN A 127 -1.01 -5.97 10.22
N ASP A 128 -1.07 -6.46 8.98
CA ASP A 128 0.11 -6.69 8.15
C ASP A 128 0.79 -5.35 7.82
N GLU A 129 0.02 -4.31 7.50
CA GLU A 129 0.52 -2.94 7.28
C GLU A 129 1.26 -2.37 8.50
N LEU A 130 0.75 -2.66 9.70
CA LEU A 130 1.42 -2.29 10.94
C LEU A 130 2.77 -3.02 11.09
N GLU A 131 2.83 -4.31 10.78
CA GLU A 131 4.09 -5.09 10.79
C GLU A 131 5.10 -4.50 9.78
N HIS A 132 4.64 -4.18 8.57
CA HIS A 132 5.49 -3.61 7.51
C HIS A 132 6.04 -2.24 7.91
N ARG A 133 5.19 -1.36 8.46
CA ARG A 133 5.60 -0.05 8.97
C ARG A 133 6.64 -0.17 10.08
N ASP A 134 6.39 -1.02 11.06
CA ASP A 134 7.27 -1.20 12.22
C ASP A 134 8.61 -1.83 11.80
N TRP A 135 8.59 -2.72 10.81
CA TRP A 135 9.80 -3.24 10.18
C TRP A 135 10.58 -2.15 9.43
N ALA A 136 9.91 -1.28 8.68
CA ALA A 136 10.56 -0.16 8.00
C ALA A 136 11.25 0.80 8.99
N ILE A 137 10.58 1.08 10.12
CA ILE A 137 11.15 1.89 11.22
C ILE A 137 12.40 1.24 11.80
N SER A 138 12.31 -0.04 12.18
CA SER A 138 13.46 -0.77 12.74
C SER A 138 14.60 -0.97 11.73
N SER A 139 14.30 -0.93 10.43
CA SER A 139 15.26 -0.98 9.33
C SER A 139 15.85 0.39 8.96
N GLY A 140 15.61 1.41 9.79
CA GLY A 140 16.29 2.70 9.70
C GLY A 140 15.61 3.73 8.82
N SER A 141 14.31 3.61 8.54
CA SER A 141 13.55 4.62 7.77
C SER A 141 13.82 6.06 8.24
N ARG A 142 13.78 6.28 9.56
CA ARG A 142 13.95 7.61 10.20
C ARG A 142 15.37 8.15 10.12
N GLY A 143 16.34 7.31 9.76
CA GLY A 143 17.72 7.72 9.48
C GLY A 143 17.95 8.16 8.04
N ALA A 144 16.95 8.11 7.16
CA ALA A 144 17.09 8.49 5.77
C ALA A 144 17.45 9.97 5.63
N LEU A 145 18.45 10.27 4.79
CA LEU A 145 18.72 11.64 4.38
C LEU A 145 17.48 12.19 3.64
N GLY A 146 16.88 13.25 4.19
CA GLY A 146 15.63 13.80 3.65
C GLY A 146 14.36 13.06 4.11
N TYR A 147 14.41 12.28 5.19
CA TYR A 147 13.26 11.54 5.74
C TYR A 147 11.95 12.35 5.76
N ALA A 148 11.95 13.54 6.34
CA ALA A 148 10.74 14.36 6.46
C ALA A 148 10.14 14.75 5.10
N VAL A 149 10.99 14.94 4.09
CA VAL A 149 10.57 15.25 2.71
C VAL A 149 9.99 14.01 2.05
N ILE A 150 10.66 12.86 2.16
CA ILE A 150 10.18 11.58 1.62
C ILE A 150 8.85 11.22 2.26
N TYR A 151 8.81 11.15 3.59
CA TYR A 151 7.64 10.77 4.35
C TYR A 151 6.46 11.71 4.06
N GLY A 152 6.67 13.02 4.21
CA GLY A 152 5.61 14.00 3.96
C GLY A 152 5.16 14.03 2.50
N GLY A 153 6.07 13.84 1.54
CA GLY A 153 5.75 13.80 0.11
C GLY A 153 4.93 12.58 -0.26
N VAL A 154 5.42 11.40 0.12
CA VAL A 154 4.76 10.11 -0.13
C VAL A 154 3.41 10.05 0.56
N SER A 155 3.29 10.45 1.83
CA SER A 155 2.00 10.44 2.52
C SER A 155 0.96 11.35 1.85
N ARG A 156 1.36 12.51 1.33
CA ARG A 156 0.44 13.38 0.56
C ARG A 156 0.02 12.74 -0.75
N LEU A 157 0.97 12.13 -1.46
CA LEU A 157 0.70 11.41 -2.71
C LEU A 157 -0.29 10.25 -2.47
N CYS A 158 -0.06 9.41 -1.46
CA CYS A 158 -0.96 8.30 -1.13
C CYS A 158 -2.36 8.78 -0.77
N ARG A 159 -2.50 9.84 0.05
CA ARG A 159 -3.81 10.43 0.38
C ARG A 159 -4.53 10.96 -0.86
N ALA A 160 -3.80 11.60 -1.78
CA ALA A 160 -4.37 12.06 -3.05
C ALA A 160 -4.77 10.88 -3.95
N ALA A 161 -3.96 9.82 -4.03
CA ALA A 161 -4.26 8.62 -4.81
C ALA A 161 -5.51 7.90 -4.28
N ILE A 162 -5.67 7.79 -2.97
CA ILE A 162 -6.88 7.27 -2.32
C ILE A 162 -8.09 8.13 -2.72
N TRP A 163 -8.00 9.45 -2.52
CA TRP A 163 -9.09 10.39 -2.81
C TRP A 163 -9.53 10.34 -4.28
N LEU A 164 -8.58 10.23 -5.21
CA LEU A 164 -8.83 10.13 -6.64
C LEU A 164 -9.45 8.77 -7.01
N SER A 165 -8.88 7.68 -6.52
CA SER A 165 -9.30 6.31 -6.84
C SER A 165 -10.66 5.93 -6.26
N GLU A 166 -11.08 6.58 -5.17
CA GLU A 166 -12.45 6.47 -4.65
C GLU A 166 -13.50 7.07 -5.60
N ARG A 167 -13.12 8.08 -6.40
CA ARG A 167 -14.04 8.88 -7.23
C ARG A 167 -14.07 8.47 -8.69
N LEU A 168 -12.96 7.93 -9.19
CA LEU A 168 -12.71 7.67 -10.62
C LEU A 168 -12.71 6.17 -10.93
#